data_AF-A0A7S2L215-F1
#
_entry.id   AF-A0A7S2L215-F1
#
_cell.length_a   1.000
_cell.length_b   1.000
_cell.length_c   1.000
_cell.angle_alpha   90.00
_cell.angle_beta   90.00
_cell.angle_gamma   90.00
#
_symmetry.space_group_name_H-M   'P 1'
#
loop_
_entity.id
_entity.type
_entity.pdbx_description
1 polymer ?
#
loop_
_entity_poly.entity_id
_entity_poly.type
_entity_poly.pdbx_seq_one_letter_code
_entity_poly.pdbx_strand_id
1 'polypeptide(L)'
;MKNDNMASLAMSNNLSSELKWCVTGTPMNTTVKDLKNQMEFLGVERKHTGVMFRRFVEICSEKRRLATGDLDLFQEKNRRCRVGEFLTIFRSIVMRHTMGQKYASTGLRLMKLPEKKDKTVRIAFSKEELEQYKIIENAAKCCYESSRRSSN
;
A
#
# COMPACT_ATOMS: atom_id res chain seq x y z
N MET A 1 10.98 10.00 0.74
CA MET A 1 10.35 9.03 1.68
C MET A 1 9.50 7.97 0.97
N LYS A 2 8.56 8.29 0.07
CA LYS A 2 7.73 7.28 -0.63
C LYS A 2 8.30 6.76 -1.97
N ASN A 3 9.25 7.48 -2.56
CA ASN A 3 9.97 7.02 -3.75
C ASN A 3 11.34 6.46 -3.35
N ASP A 4 11.80 5.45 -4.11
CA ASP A 4 13.13 4.83 -3.99
C ASP A 4 14.26 5.73 -4.51
N ASN A 5 14.02 7.03 -4.76
CA ASN A 5 15.10 7.96 -5.09
C ASN A 5 15.97 8.18 -3.84
N MET A 6 17.03 7.38 -3.75
CA MET A 6 17.93 7.22 -2.61
C MET A 6 18.53 8.56 -2.14
N ALA A 7 18.78 9.49 -3.07
CA ALA A 7 19.35 10.80 -2.73
C ALA A 7 18.40 11.63 -1.87
N SER A 8 17.14 11.74 -2.28
CA SER A 8 16.11 12.48 -1.53
C SER A 8 15.82 11.85 -0.17
N LEU A 9 15.82 10.51 -0.09
CA LEU A 9 15.59 9.77 1.14
C LEU A 9 16.76 9.92 2.11
N ALA A 10 18.00 9.84 1.62
CA ALA A 10 19.20 10.04 2.42
C ALA A 10 19.24 11.46 3.00
N MET A 11 18.92 12.48 2.20
CA MET A 11 18.84 13.87 2.66
C MET A 11 17.79 14.04 3.76
N SER A 12 16.57 13.50 3.59
CA SER A 12 15.53 13.59 4.63
C SER A 12 15.93 12.85 5.91
N ASN A 13 16.60 11.69 5.80
CA ASN A 13 17.04 10.93 6.96
C ASN A 13 18.20 11.60 7.73
N ASN A 14 19.00 12.42 7.04
CA ASN A 14 20.11 13.17 7.65
C ASN A 14 19.66 14.44 8.37
N LEU A 15 18.38 14.81 8.29
CA LEU A 15 17.85 15.91 9.08
C LEU A 15 17.88 15.52 10.57
N SER A 16 18.69 16.21 11.37
CA SER A 16 18.68 16.08 12.82
C SER A 16 17.63 17.01 13.42
N SER A 17 16.71 16.43 14.18
CA SER A 17 15.73 17.16 14.96
C SER A 17 15.27 16.25 16.08
N GLU A 18 15.02 16.82 17.25
CA GLU A 18 14.48 16.11 18.41
C GLU A 18 13.04 15.63 18.16
N LEU A 19 12.27 16.39 17.37
CA LEU A 19 10.85 16.13 17.11
C LEU A 19 10.59 16.13 15.62
N LYS A 20 10.27 14.95 15.07
CA LYS A 20 9.96 14.76 13.65
C LYS A 20 8.51 14.37 13.46
N TRP A 21 7.86 15.01 12.50
CA TRP A 21 6.46 14.75 12.17
C TRP A 21 6.31 14.42 10.68
N CYS A 22 5.51 13.40 10.36
CA CYS A 22 5.13 13.08 8.99
C CYS A 22 3.64 13.40 8.79
N VAL A 23 3.35 14.45 8.02
CA VAL A 23 1.96 14.80 7.66
C VAL A 23 1.65 14.23 6.29
N THR A 24 0.78 13.21 6.23
CA THR A 24 0.39 12.60 4.97
C THR A 24 -1.03 12.05 5.00
N GLY A 25 -1.81 12.32 3.94
CA GLY A 25 -3.17 11.78 3.80
C GLY A 25 -3.19 10.28 3.49
N THR A 26 -2.16 9.78 2.79
CA THR A 26 -2.03 8.37 2.36
C THR A 26 -0.64 7.85 2.70
N PRO A 27 -0.40 7.30 3.90
CA PRO A 27 0.94 6.90 4.33
C PRO A 27 1.52 5.75 3.47
N MET A 28 0.70 5.00 2.76
CA MET A 28 1.11 4.04 1.72
C MET A 28 0.66 4.54 0.36
N ASN A 29 1.55 4.54 -0.64
CA ASN A 29 1.19 4.79 -2.02
C ASN A 29 1.08 3.47 -2.79
N THR A 30 2.21 2.79 -2.99
CA THR A 30 2.27 1.56 -3.82
C THR A 30 2.83 0.38 -3.06
N THR A 31 3.71 0.60 -2.07
CA THR A 31 4.39 -0.48 -1.36
C THR A 31 4.45 -0.26 0.14
N VAL A 32 4.66 -1.35 0.88
CA VAL A 32 4.92 -1.32 2.33
C VAL A 32 6.25 -0.61 2.66
N LYS A 33 7.17 -0.50 1.69
CA LYS A 33 8.44 0.22 1.87
C LYS A 33 8.22 1.69 2.20
N ASP A 34 7.13 2.27 1.72
CA ASP A 34 6.76 3.67 2.00
C ASP A 34 6.63 3.94 3.50
N LEU A 35 6.04 2.97 4.24
CA LEU A 35 5.91 3.03 5.68
C LEU A 35 7.24 2.81 6.38
N LYS A 36 8.07 1.88 5.87
CA LYS A 36 9.40 1.64 6.42
C LYS A 36 10.24 2.92 6.39
N ASN A 37 10.27 3.58 5.25
CA ASN A 37 10.99 4.85 5.09
C ASN A 37 10.42 5.95 6.00
N GLN A 38 9.11 5.95 6.25
CA GLN A 38 8.45 6.82 7.23
C GLN A 38 8.92 6.59 8.65
N MET A 39 9.00 5.34 9.07
CA MET A 39 9.47 4.98 10.39
C MET A 39 10.95 5.33 10.59
N GLU A 40 11.79 5.09 9.57
CA GLU A 40 13.21 5.45 9.63
C GLU A 40 13.43 6.96 9.78
N PHE A 41 12.66 7.78 9.06
CA PHE A 41 12.75 9.24 9.18
C PHE A 41 12.35 9.72 10.58
N LEU A 42 11.29 9.13 11.16
CA LEU A 42 10.84 9.41 12.53
C LEU A 42 11.86 8.99 13.61
N GLY A 43 12.98 8.38 13.22
CA GLY A 43 14.06 7.98 14.12
C GLY A 43 13.92 6.56 14.66
N VAL A 44 12.98 5.75 14.14
CA VAL A 44 12.92 4.33 14.49
C VAL A 44 14.11 3.62 13.84
N GLU A 45 14.92 2.92 14.63
CA GLU A 45 16.15 2.33 14.12
C GLU A 45 15.92 1.39 12.93
N ARG A 46 16.79 1.50 11.93
CA ARG A 46 16.74 0.69 10.70
C ARG A 46 16.74 -0.82 10.95
N LYS A 47 17.42 -1.27 12.01
CA LYS A 47 17.46 -2.69 12.40
C LYS A 47 16.08 -3.16 12.83
N HIS A 48 15.42 -2.40 13.70
CA HIS A 48 14.09 -2.70 14.21
C HIS A 48 13.02 -2.60 13.12
N THR A 49 13.04 -1.55 12.29
CA THR A 49 12.11 -1.41 11.16
C THR A 49 12.32 -2.54 10.14
N GLY A 50 13.57 -2.88 9.81
CA GLY A 50 13.88 -3.97 8.88
C GLY A 50 13.29 -5.32 9.28
N VAL A 51 13.45 -5.71 10.55
CA VAL A 51 12.89 -6.98 11.07
C VAL A 51 11.36 -6.93 11.10
N MET A 52 10.78 -5.83 11.60
CA MET A 52 9.33 -5.65 11.70
C MET A 52 8.65 -5.73 10.32
N PHE A 53 9.20 -5.03 9.33
CA PHE A 53 8.61 -4.97 7.99
C PHE A 53 8.84 -6.25 7.17
N ARG A 54 9.98 -6.94 7.32
CA ARG A 54 10.18 -8.27 6.71
C ARG A 54 9.11 -9.25 7.20
N ARG A 55 8.93 -9.32 8.52
CA ARG A 55 7.92 -10.19 9.14
C ARG A 55 6.50 -9.83 8.70
N PHE A 56 6.19 -8.54 8.57
CA PHE A 56 4.90 -8.08 8.04
C PHE A 56 4.67 -8.51 6.58
N VAL A 57 5.68 -8.35 5.72
CA VAL A 57 5.60 -8.76 4.31
C VAL A 57 5.42 -10.26 4.16
N GLU A 58 6.10 -11.07 4.97
CA GLU A 58 5.91 -12.53 5.01
C GLU A 58 4.44 -12.88 5.31
N ILE A 59 3.87 -12.31 6.38
CA ILE A 59 2.47 -12.53 6.76
C ILE A 59 1.50 -12.11 5.64
N CYS A 60 1.74 -10.96 5.00
CA CYS A 60 0.91 -10.48 3.90
C CYS A 60 1.03 -11.33 2.64
N SER A 61 2.19 -11.95 2.41
CA SER A 61 2.45 -12.79 1.24
C SER A 61 1.86 -14.19 1.41
N GLU A 62 1.90 -14.76 2.62
CA GLU A 62 1.22 -16.01 2.97
C GLU A 62 -0.29 -15.89 2.74
N LYS A 63 -0.91 -14.77 3.15
CA LYS A 63 -2.34 -14.53 2.89
C LYS A 63 -2.68 -14.39 1.40
N ARG A 64 -1.75 -13.90 0.59
CA ARG A 64 -1.95 -13.76 -0.86
C ARG A 64 -1.92 -15.13 -1.57
N ARG A 65 -1.24 -16.13 -1.01
CA ARG A 65 -1.31 -17.53 -1.49
C ARG A 65 -2.65 -18.20 -1.18
N LEU A 66 -3.29 -17.81 -0.07
CA LEU A 66 -4.56 -18.38 0.39
C LEU A 66 -5.80 -17.72 -0.24
N ALA A 67 -5.70 -16.44 -0.62
CA ALA A 67 -6.73 -15.73 -1.36
C ALA A 67 -6.99 -16.32 -2.77
N THR A 68 -6.13 -17.21 -3.25
CA THR A 68 -6.27 -17.94 -4.53
C THR A 68 -7.04 -19.26 -4.39
N GLY A 69 -7.63 -19.57 -3.23
CA GLY A 69 -8.63 -20.65 -3.13
C GLY A 69 -8.52 -21.63 -1.98
N ASP A 70 -7.93 -21.26 -0.83
CA ASP A 70 -7.92 -22.14 0.35
C ASP A 70 -8.38 -21.36 1.59
N LEU A 71 -9.70 -21.25 1.74
CA LEU A 71 -10.33 -20.46 2.79
C LEU A 71 -10.55 -21.24 4.11
N ASP A 72 -10.26 -22.55 4.13
CA ASP A 72 -10.67 -23.42 5.25
C ASP A 72 -9.57 -23.75 6.28
N LEU A 73 -8.31 -23.34 6.08
CA LEU A 73 -7.22 -23.68 7.01
C LEU A 73 -6.85 -22.59 8.04
N PHE A 74 -7.57 -21.46 8.07
CA PHE A 74 -7.27 -20.36 9.01
C PHE A 74 -8.11 -20.32 10.30
N GLN A 75 -9.07 -21.23 10.44
CA GLN A 75 -9.70 -21.53 11.73
C GLN A 75 -8.99 -22.73 12.34
N GLU A 76 -8.00 -22.49 13.19
CA GLU A 76 -7.93 -23.15 14.52
C GLU A 76 -6.57 -23.04 15.20
N LYS A 77 -5.42 -22.97 14.50
CA LYS A 77 -4.14 -23.29 15.19
C LYS A 77 -3.14 -22.18 15.52
N ASN A 78 -3.33 -20.90 15.21
CA ASN A 78 -2.38 -19.86 15.68
C ASN A 78 -2.96 -18.42 15.71
N ARG A 79 -3.95 -18.20 16.60
CA ARG A 79 -4.67 -16.92 16.76
C ARG A 79 -3.89 -15.76 17.42
N ARG A 80 -2.57 -15.74 17.40
CA ARG A 80 -1.83 -14.48 17.57
C ARG A 80 -1.68 -13.87 16.20
N CYS A 81 -2.68 -13.08 15.80
CA CYS A 81 -2.61 -12.31 14.57
C CYS A 81 -1.39 -11.38 14.68
N ARG A 82 -0.26 -11.77 14.06
CA ARG A 82 1.01 -11.04 14.10
C ARG A 82 0.90 -9.64 13.46
N VAL A 83 -0.15 -9.41 12.68
CA VAL A 83 -0.60 -8.09 12.23
C VAL A 83 -0.99 -7.19 13.42
N GLY A 84 -1.52 -7.77 14.50
CA GLY A 84 -1.87 -7.05 15.72
C GLY A 84 -0.66 -6.42 16.42
N GLU A 85 0.47 -7.13 16.51
CA GLU A 85 1.72 -6.57 17.06
C GLU A 85 2.17 -5.34 16.25
N PHE A 86 2.12 -5.44 14.92
CA PHE A 86 2.43 -4.33 14.02
C PHE A 86 1.46 -3.16 14.22
N LEU A 87 0.15 -3.42 14.28
CA LEU A 87 -0.87 -2.38 14.47
C LEU A 87 -0.77 -1.70 15.85
N THR A 88 -0.36 -2.42 16.89
CA THR A 88 -0.15 -1.84 18.23
C THR A 88 0.94 -0.78 18.22
N ILE A 89 2.06 -1.03 17.54
CA ILE A 89 3.15 -0.05 17.39
C ILE A 89 2.68 1.15 16.57
N PHE A 90 1.95 0.91 15.49
CA PHE A 90 1.41 1.99 14.67
C PHE A 90 0.39 2.84 15.44
N ARG A 91 -0.37 2.24 16.36
CA ARG A 91 -1.36 2.97 17.18
C ARG A 91 -0.73 3.99 18.12
N SER A 92 0.52 3.78 18.57
CA SER A 92 1.22 4.74 19.43
C SER A 92 1.91 5.86 18.66
N ILE A 93 2.17 5.69 17.36
CA ILE A 93 2.97 6.62 16.55
C ILE A 93 2.12 7.37 15.51
N VAL A 94 1.04 6.74 15.02
CA VAL A 94 0.21 7.27 13.94
C VAL A 94 -1.16 7.66 14.46
N MET A 95 -1.52 8.92 14.21
CA MET A 95 -2.88 9.41 14.36
C MET A 95 -3.54 9.47 12.97
N ARG A 96 -4.69 8.79 12.81
CA ARG A 96 -5.47 8.83 11.58
C ARG A 96 -6.95 8.98 11.89
N HIS A 97 -7.52 10.08 11.43
CA HIS A 97 -8.96 10.28 11.42
C HIS A 97 -9.56 9.75 10.11
N THR A 98 -10.77 9.22 10.20
CA THR A 98 -11.54 8.80 9.02
C THR A 98 -12.74 9.72 8.85
N MET A 99 -13.22 9.90 7.61
CA MET A 99 -14.40 10.73 7.33
C MET A 99 -15.66 10.21 8.06
N GLY A 100 -15.72 8.91 8.36
CA GLY A 100 -16.81 8.28 9.10
C GLY A 100 -16.67 8.35 10.62
N GLN A 101 -15.60 8.95 11.15
CA GLN A 101 -15.36 9.01 12.59
C GLN A 101 -16.42 9.86 13.29
N LYS A 102 -16.88 9.38 14.45
CA LYS A 102 -17.82 10.07 15.34
C LYS A 102 -17.11 10.51 16.61
N TYR A 103 -17.54 11.63 17.19
CA TYR A 103 -17.15 12.01 18.54
C TYR A 103 -17.74 11.02 19.55
N ALA A 104 -16.93 10.55 20.49
CA ALA A 104 -17.37 9.59 21.49
C ALA A 104 -18.42 10.19 22.45
N SER A 105 -18.32 11.48 22.75
CA SER A 105 -19.21 12.17 23.68
C SER A 105 -20.59 12.51 23.08
N THR A 106 -20.63 12.92 21.81
CA THR A 106 -21.86 13.45 21.18
C THR A 106 -22.43 12.55 20.10
N GLY A 107 -21.70 11.54 19.64
CA GLY A 107 -22.10 10.67 18.53
C GLY A 107 -22.16 11.38 17.16
N LEU A 108 -21.87 12.67 17.11
CA LEU A 108 -21.86 13.46 15.87
C LEU A 108 -20.67 13.07 15.01
N ARG A 109 -20.86 13.06 13.68
CA ARG A 109 -19.76 12.87 12.73
C ARG A 109 -18.78 14.04 12.84
N LEU A 110 -17.48 13.73 12.82
CA LEU A 110 -16.40 14.70 12.85
C LEU A 110 -16.53 15.71 11.69
N MET A 111 -16.96 15.23 10.51
CA MET A 111 -17.19 16.06 9.34
C MET A 111 -18.43 15.56 8.59
N LYS A 112 -19.30 16.48 8.16
CA LYS A 112 -20.38 16.19 7.22
C LYS A 112 -19.90 16.56 5.82
N LEU A 113 -19.51 15.56 5.05
CA LEU A 113 -19.15 15.75 3.65
C LEU A 113 -20.38 15.58 2.76
N PRO A 114 -20.46 16.33 1.64
CA PRO A 114 -21.45 16.07 0.62
C PRO A 114 -21.23 14.68 0.00
N GLU A 115 -22.26 14.16 -0.67
CA GLU A 115 -22.16 12.88 -1.35
C GLU A 115 -21.08 12.90 -2.44
N LYS A 116 -20.25 11.85 -2.46
CA LYS A 116 -19.20 11.67 -3.46
C LYS A 116 -19.86 11.40 -4.83
N LYS A 117 -19.57 12.22 -5.82
CA LYS A 117 -20.03 12.04 -7.21
C LYS A 117 -18.87 11.56 -8.07
N ASP A 118 -18.87 10.28 -8.39
CA ASP A 118 -17.92 9.69 -9.35
C ASP A 118 -18.51 9.77 -10.77
N LYS A 119 -17.78 10.37 -11.70
CA LYS A 119 -18.17 10.46 -13.12
C LYS A 119 -17.23 9.61 -13.96
N THR A 120 -17.76 8.57 -14.59
CA THR A 120 -17.01 7.78 -15.57
C THR A 120 -17.30 8.30 -16.97
N VAL A 121 -16.31 8.92 -17.60
CA VAL A 121 -16.40 9.37 -19.00
C VAL A 121 -15.76 8.30 -19.87
N ARG A 122 -16.55 7.67 -20.74
CA ARG A 122 -16.03 6.74 -21.74
C ARG A 122 -15.49 7.54 -22.92
N ILE A 123 -14.23 7.33 -23.24
CA ILE A 123 -13.57 7.95 -24.39
C ILE A 123 -13.48 6.87 -25.47
N ALA A 124 -13.96 7.17 -26.67
CA ALA A 124 -13.81 6.30 -27.83
C ALA A 124 -12.49 6.65 -28.53
N PHE A 125 -11.74 5.64 -28.99
CA PHE A 125 -10.56 5.85 -29.81
C PHE A 125 -10.94 6.49 -31.14
N SER A 126 -10.12 7.40 -31.63
CA SER A 126 -10.14 7.79 -33.03
C SER A 126 -9.71 6.62 -33.93
N LYS A 127 -10.00 6.71 -35.24
CA LYS A 127 -9.62 5.66 -36.20
C LYS A 127 -8.11 5.42 -36.22
N GLU A 128 -7.34 6.50 -36.19
CA GLU A 128 -5.86 6.47 -36.19
C GLU A 128 -5.30 5.82 -34.91
N GLU A 129 -5.80 6.20 -33.74
CA GLU A 129 -5.39 5.60 -32.47
C GLU A 129 -5.76 4.11 -32.40
N LEU A 130 -6.92 3.73 -32.95
CA LEU A 130 -7.37 2.34 -32.96
C LEU A 130 -6.49 1.45 -33.85
N GLU A 131 -5.99 1.98 -34.97
CA GLU A 131 -5.01 1.27 -35.81
C GLU A 131 -3.68 1.08 -35.09
N GLN A 132 -3.15 2.13 -34.46
CA GLN A 132 -1.94 2.02 -33.64
C GLN A 132 -2.10 1.04 -32.47
N TYR A 133 -3.26 1.09 -31.81
CA TYR A 133 -3.58 0.17 -30.71
C TYR A 133 -3.58 -1.29 -31.18
N LYS A 134 -4.19 -1.58 -32.34
CA LYS A 134 -4.21 -2.94 -32.92
C LYS A 134 -2.81 -3.47 -33.23
N ILE A 135 -1.89 -2.61 -33.68
CA ILE A 135 -0.50 -3.01 -33.92
C ILE A 135 0.16 -3.48 -32.61
N ILE A 136 0.00 -2.70 -31.54
CA ILE A 136 0.54 -3.02 -30.21
C ILE A 136 -0.13 -4.29 -29.66
N GLU A 137 -1.44 -4.42 -29.81
CA GLU A 137 -2.22 -5.56 -29.36
C GLU A 137 -1.78 -6.86 -30.05
N ASN A 138 -1.58 -6.81 -31.37
CA ASN A 138 -1.10 -7.97 -32.14
C ASN A 138 0.31 -8.37 -31.74
N ALA A 139 1.22 -7.41 -31.56
CA ALA A 139 2.57 -7.69 -31.07
C ALA A 139 2.55 -8.34 -29.67
N ALA A 140 1.70 -7.83 -28.77
CA ALA A 140 1.54 -8.38 -27.43
C ALA A 140 0.98 -9.82 -27.45
N LYS A 141 -0.01 -10.10 -28.31
CA LYS A 141 -0.56 -11.47 -28.51
C LYS A 141 0.52 -12.44 -28.98
N CYS A 142 1.30 -12.07 -30.00
CA CYS A 142 2.40 -12.90 -30.50
C CYS A 142 3.44 -13.19 -29.40
N CYS A 143 3.85 -12.18 -28.62
CA CYS A 143 4.79 -12.36 -27.51
C CYS A 143 4.23 -13.28 -26.41
N TYR A 144 2.95 -13.14 -26.08
CA TYR A 144 2.29 -13.97 -25.08
C TYR A 144 2.21 -15.44 -25.52
N GLU A 145 1.79 -15.71 -26.75
CA GLU A 145 1.73 -17.07 -27.29
C GLU A 145 3.10 -17.75 -27.34
N SER A 146 4.13 -16.99 -27.71
CA SER A 146 5.52 -17.47 -27.73
C SER A 146 5.98 -17.87 -26.32
N SER A 147 5.75 -17.00 -25.34
CA SER A 147 6.09 -17.26 -23.93
C SER A 147 5.31 -18.45 -23.34
N ARG A 148 4.03 -18.61 -23.73
CA ARG A 148 3.19 -19.72 -23.30
C ARG A 148 3.66 -21.06 -23.86
N ARG A 149 4.17 -21.08 -25.10
CA ARG A 149 4.72 -22.31 -25.72
C ARG A 149 6.06 -22.73 -25.12
N SER A 150 6.90 -21.78 -24.70
CA SER A 150 8.19 -22.07 -24.05
C SER A 150 8.08 -22.54 -22.58
N SER A 151 6.89 -22.42 -21.97
CA SER A 151 6.65 -22.81 -20.56
C SER A 151 6.00 -24.20 -20.41
N ASN A 152 5.73 -24.89 -21.53
CA ASN A 152 5.31 -26.28 -21.60
C ASN A 152 6.46 -27.14 -22.12
#